data_AF-A0A410MIJ0-F1
#
_entry.id   AF-A0A410MIJ0-F1
#
_cell.length_a   1.000
_cell.length_b   1.000
_cell.length_c   1.000
_cell.angle_alpha   90.00
_cell.angle_beta   90.00
_cell.angle_gamma   90.00
#
_symmetry.space_group_name_H-M   'P 1'
#
loop_
_entity.id
_entity.type
_entity.pdbx_description
1 polymer ?
#
loop_
_entity_poly.entity_id
_entity_poly.type
_entity_poly.pdbx_seq_one_letter_code
_entity_poly.pdbx_strand_id
1 'polypeptide(L)'
;MKSIIPYILTKRSFLLLLFVVNLFGTIYGYIWYESQLSVTEPIFLIFVPDSPTASMFFTIFLAFFIFGKNVPYIEALAVITLMKYGLWAVVMNGLTFLEYGSLPWTGYMLIISHGAMAVQGLLYAPYYAIRLRHIIVAAVWTLHNDVIDYVFEQMPVYPAIVEHMDQIGYFTFWLSILCIGTAYFLSEKFTGGSNPSSSLIDSK
;
A
#
# COMPACT_ATOMS: atom_id res chain seq x y z
N MET A 1 -15.19 -27.76 -6.03
CA MET A 1 -15.31 -27.03 -4.74
C MET A 1 -14.98 -25.57 -5.02
N LYS A 2 -15.86 -24.61 -4.67
CA LYS A 2 -15.53 -23.17 -4.78
C LYS A 2 -14.36 -22.88 -3.83
N SER A 3 -13.35 -22.14 -4.29
CA SER A 3 -12.21 -21.74 -3.45
C SER A 3 -12.70 -20.95 -2.23
N ILE A 4 -12.20 -21.29 -1.03
CA ILE A 4 -12.62 -20.67 0.23
C ILE A 4 -12.15 -19.21 0.34
N ILE A 5 -11.06 -18.86 -0.34
CA ILE A 5 -10.42 -17.54 -0.25
C ILE A 5 -11.34 -16.46 -0.83
N PRO A 6 -11.83 -16.55 -2.10
CA PRO A 6 -12.77 -15.57 -2.63
C PRO A 6 -14.01 -15.40 -1.77
N TYR A 7 -14.54 -16.49 -1.22
CA TYR A 7 -15.72 -16.44 -0.35
C TYR A 7 -15.49 -15.56 0.89
N ILE A 8 -14.33 -15.70 1.54
CA ILE A 8 -13.98 -14.87 2.71
C ILE A 8 -13.78 -13.41 2.29
N LEU A 9 -12.99 -13.16 1.22
CA LEU A 9 -12.63 -11.82 0.77
C LEU A 9 -13.84 -10.98 0.32
N THR A 10 -14.93 -11.61 -0.14
CA THR A 10 -16.16 -10.92 -0.54
C THR A 10 -17.24 -10.93 0.56
N LYS A 11 -17.03 -11.60 1.69
CA LYS A 11 -18.03 -11.66 2.77
C LYS A 11 -18.17 -10.29 3.42
N ARG A 12 -19.39 -9.73 3.43
CA ARG A 12 -19.65 -8.37 3.95
C ARG A 12 -19.13 -8.12 5.36
N SER A 13 -19.26 -9.09 6.27
CA SER A 13 -18.72 -8.96 7.64
C SER A 13 -17.20 -8.86 7.67
N PHE A 14 -16.51 -9.60 6.79
CA PHE A 14 -15.05 -9.55 6.67
C PHE A 14 -14.61 -8.23 6.04
N LEU A 15 -15.30 -7.78 4.98
CA LEU A 15 -15.04 -6.48 4.35
C LEU A 15 -15.20 -5.32 5.33
N LEU A 16 -16.25 -5.33 6.16
CA LEU A 16 -16.46 -4.30 7.18
C LEU A 16 -15.36 -4.31 8.25
N LEU A 17 -14.96 -5.50 8.72
CA LEU A 17 -13.84 -5.61 9.65
C LEU A 17 -12.53 -5.09 9.02
N LEU A 18 -12.24 -5.51 7.79
CA LEU A 18 -11.05 -5.10 7.06
C LEU A 18 -11.02 -3.59 6.82
N PHE A 19 -12.18 -3.00 6.51
CA PHE A 19 -12.35 -1.55 6.36
C PHE A 19 -12.07 -0.82 7.68
N VAL A 20 -12.65 -1.27 8.79
CA VAL A 20 -12.45 -0.62 10.11
C VAL A 20 -11.00 -0.71 10.56
N VAL A 21 -10.36 -1.87 10.39
CA VAL A 21 -8.94 -2.06 10.75
C VAL A 21 -8.04 -1.15 9.92
N ASN A 22 -8.26 -1.07 8.60
CA ASN A 22 -7.47 -0.18 7.75
C ASN A 22 -7.76 1.31 8.00
N LEU A 23 -9.01 1.67 8.32
CA LEU A 23 -9.38 3.04 8.68
C LEU A 23 -8.64 3.50 9.95
N PHE A 24 -8.67 2.68 11.00
CA PHE A 24 -7.93 3.00 12.23
C PHE A 24 -6.42 2.94 12.04
N GLY A 25 -5.92 1.99 11.24
CA GLY A 25 -4.50 1.94 10.87
C GLY A 25 -4.06 3.20 10.11
N THR A 26 -4.89 3.69 9.18
CA THR A 26 -4.68 4.94 8.45
C THR A 26 -4.61 6.13 9.41
N ILE A 27 -5.61 6.29 10.30
CA ILE A 27 -5.66 7.39 11.27
C ILE A 27 -4.44 7.35 12.19
N TYR A 28 -4.13 6.18 12.75
CA TYR A 28 -2.97 5.99 13.61
C TYR A 28 -1.66 6.30 12.86
N GLY A 29 -1.57 5.91 11.60
CA GLY A 29 -0.44 6.23 10.73
C GLY A 29 -0.26 7.75 10.55
N TYR A 30 -1.32 8.50 10.28
CA TYR A 30 -1.20 9.97 10.21
C TYR A 30 -0.77 10.60 11.53
N ILE A 31 -1.26 10.09 12.67
CA ILE A 31 -0.81 10.52 14.00
C ILE A 31 0.67 10.20 14.19
N TRP A 32 1.14 9.04 13.72
CA TRP A 32 2.56 8.65 13.79
C TRP A 32 3.46 9.64 13.05
N TYR A 33 2.98 10.21 11.94
CA TYR A 33 3.71 11.20 11.14
C TYR A 33 3.56 12.64 11.64
N GLU A 34 2.77 12.92 12.69
CA GLU A 34 2.46 14.29 13.16
C GLU A 34 3.71 15.14 13.38
N SER A 35 4.72 14.59 14.05
CA SER A 35 5.98 15.33 14.32
C SER A 35 6.72 15.69 13.04
N GLN A 36 6.76 14.79 12.05
CA GLN A 36 7.40 15.05 10.76
C GLN A 36 6.60 16.08 9.96
N LEU A 37 5.29 15.90 9.86
CA LEU A 37 4.41 16.80 9.12
C LEU A 37 4.38 18.23 9.69
N SER A 38 4.62 18.39 10.99
CA SER A 38 4.66 19.72 11.63
C SER A 38 5.82 20.61 11.15
N VAL A 39 6.87 20.02 10.57
CA VAL A 39 8.06 20.72 10.07
C VAL A 39 8.27 20.56 8.56
N THR A 40 7.49 19.70 7.91
CA THR A 40 7.50 19.51 6.45
C THR A 40 6.91 20.71 5.72
N GLU A 41 7.54 21.13 4.61
CA GLU A 41 6.99 22.19 3.77
C GLU A 41 5.62 21.80 3.18
N PRO A 42 4.65 22.74 3.09
CA PRO A 42 3.28 22.43 2.66
C PRO A 42 3.15 21.68 1.33
N ILE A 43 4.08 21.88 0.40
CA ILE A 43 4.10 21.21 -0.92
C ILE A 43 4.35 19.70 -0.83
N PHE A 44 5.05 19.24 0.22
CA PHE A 44 5.39 17.83 0.41
C PHE A 44 4.39 17.08 1.29
N LEU A 45 3.53 17.77 2.04
CA LEU A 45 2.61 17.16 3.02
C LEU A 45 1.72 16.04 2.46
N ILE A 46 1.41 16.07 1.17
CA ILE A 46 0.58 15.02 0.54
C ILE A 46 1.36 13.74 0.21
N PHE A 47 2.70 13.81 0.18
CA PHE A 47 3.57 12.70 -0.19
C PHE A 47 4.30 12.10 1.01
N VAL A 48 4.55 12.87 2.07
CA VAL A 48 5.28 12.43 3.27
C VAL A 48 4.58 11.30 4.06
N PRO A 49 3.25 11.26 4.24
CA PRO A 49 2.58 10.20 5.00
C PRO A 49 2.48 8.91 4.16
N ASP A 50 3.60 8.27 3.85
CA ASP A 50 3.77 7.08 3.00
C ASP A 50 2.71 5.98 3.18
N SER A 51 2.95 5.04 4.12
CA SER A 51 2.05 3.93 4.40
C SER A 51 0.66 4.37 4.92
N PRO A 52 0.49 5.50 5.65
CA PRO A 52 -0.83 6.05 5.95
C PRO A 52 -1.64 6.36 4.68
N THR A 53 -1.02 6.98 3.67
CA THR A 53 -1.67 7.33 2.40
C THR A 53 -2.03 6.07 1.60
N ALA A 54 -1.17 5.07 1.61
CA ALA A 54 -1.45 3.77 0.99
C ALA A 54 -2.64 3.04 1.62
N SER A 55 -2.68 2.98 2.95
CA SER A 55 -3.82 2.41 3.70
C SER A 55 -5.08 3.23 3.49
N MET A 56 -4.99 4.55 3.35
CA MET A 56 -6.11 5.43 3.01
C MET A 56 -6.70 5.07 1.64
N PHE A 57 -5.87 4.92 0.59
CA PHE A 57 -6.35 4.51 -0.73
C PHE A 57 -7.05 3.15 -0.67
N PHE A 58 -6.49 2.18 0.06
CA PHE A 58 -7.13 0.88 0.23
C PHE A 58 -8.44 0.97 1.02
N THR A 59 -8.50 1.81 2.05
CA THR A 59 -9.72 2.08 2.83
C THR A 59 -10.82 2.67 1.95
N ILE A 60 -10.48 3.64 1.09
CA ILE A 60 -11.41 4.21 0.11
C ILE A 60 -11.87 3.13 -0.87
N PHE A 61 -10.96 2.32 -1.41
CA PHE A 61 -11.32 1.18 -2.25
C PHE A 61 -12.33 0.26 -1.55
N LEU A 62 -12.05 -0.17 -0.30
CA LEU A 62 -12.95 -1.05 0.45
C LEU A 62 -14.34 -0.43 0.65
N ALA A 63 -14.40 0.87 0.94
CA ALA A 63 -15.68 1.57 1.08
C ALA A 63 -16.52 1.43 -0.19
N PHE A 64 -15.95 1.72 -1.37
CA PHE A 64 -16.66 1.59 -2.65
C PHE A 64 -16.96 0.13 -3.00
N PHE A 65 -16.02 -0.78 -2.72
CA PHE A 65 -16.14 -2.19 -3.01
C PHE A 65 -17.28 -2.86 -2.22
N ILE A 66 -17.50 -2.45 -0.96
CA ILE A 66 -18.65 -2.89 -0.16
C ILE A 66 -20.00 -2.58 -0.83
N PHE A 67 -20.06 -1.49 -1.61
CA PHE A 67 -21.25 -1.10 -2.39
C PHE A 67 -21.21 -1.61 -3.84
N GLY A 68 -20.31 -2.53 -4.18
CA GLY A 68 -20.19 -3.09 -5.52
C GLY A 68 -19.68 -2.10 -6.58
N LYS A 69 -18.95 -1.05 -6.16
CA LYS A 69 -18.39 -0.05 -7.07
C LYS A 69 -16.88 -0.20 -7.19
N ASN A 70 -16.37 0.04 -8.39
CA ASN A 70 -14.95 0.17 -8.65
C ASN A 70 -14.52 1.63 -8.72
N VAL A 71 -13.31 1.91 -8.25
CA VAL A 71 -12.66 3.24 -8.29
C VAL A 71 -11.24 3.08 -8.85
N PRO A 72 -11.08 2.82 -10.16
CA PRO A 72 -9.84 2.25 -10.70
C PRO A 72 -8.54 3.04 -10.46
N TYR A 73 -8.61 4.36 -10.37
CA TYR A 73 -7.44 5.18 -10.02
C TYR A 73 -7.01 4.95 -8.56
N ILE A 74 -7.97 4.88 -7.64
CA ILE A 74 -7.71 4.58 -6.22
C ILE A 74 -7.26 3.13 -6.06
N GLU A 75 -7.83 2.20 -6.81
CA GLU A 75 -7.41 0.79 -6.83
C GLU A 75 -5.96 0.64 -7.27
N ALA A 76 -5.55 1.34 -8.35
CA ALA A 76 -4.18 1.34 -8.83
C ALA A 76 -3.20 1.95 -7.81
N LEU A 77 -3.58 3.08 -7.22
CA LEU A 77 -2.80 3.71 -6.14
C LEU A 77 -2.69 2.77 -4.94
N ALA A 78 -3.80 2.18 -4.48
CA ALA A 78 -3.84 1.27 -3.34
C ALA A 78 -2.93 0.06 -3.55
N VAL A 79 -3.04 -0.66 -4.67
CA VAL A 79 -2.24 -1.88 -4.89
C VAL A 79 -0.75 -1.58 -4.96
N ILE A 80 -0.35 -0.55 -5.71
CA ILE A 80 1.07 -0.22 -5.90
C ILE A 80 1.68 0.27 -4.58
N THR A 81 1.01 1.20 -3.89
CA THR A 81 1.55 1.80 -2.67
C THR A 81 1.46 0.86 -1.46
N LEU A 82 0.41 0.05 -1.32
CA LEU A 82 0.34 -0.99 -0.26
C LEU A 82 1.49 -1.98 -0.37
N MET A 83 1.78 -2.45 -1.59
CA MET A 83 2.90 -3.35 -1.81
C MET A 83 4.24 -2.65 -1.53
N LYS A 84 4.45 -1.44 -2.08
CA LYS A 84 5.68 -0.68 -1.90
C LYS A 84 5.96 -0.45 -0.42
N TYR A 85 5.12 0.30 0.28
CA TYR A 85 5.42 0.66 1.67
C TYR A 85 5.25 -0.51 2.62
N GLY A 86 4.39 -1.47 2.28
CA GLY A 86 4.25 -2.73 3.02
C GLY A 86 5.56 -3.52 3.04
N LEU A 87 6.15 -3.77 1.86
CA LEU A 87 7.41 -4.48 1.74
C LEU A 87 8.58 -3.64 2.25
N TRP A 88 8.61 -2.35 1.94
CA TRP A 88 9.67 -1.45 2.35
C TRP A 88 9.81 -1.40 3.88
N ALA A 89 8.71 -1.24 4.62
CA ALA A 89 8.76 -1.18 6.07
C ALA A 89 9.23 -2.51 6.71
N VAL A 90 8.83 -3.65 6.13
CA VAL A 90 9.33 -4.96 6.56
C VAL A 90 10.85 -5.05 6.36
N VAL A 91 11.35 -4.61 5.21
CA VAL A 91 12.78 -4.60 4.90
C VAL A 91 13.54 -3.63 5.83
N MET A 92 13.07 -2.40 6.01
CA MET A 92 13.74 -1.40 6.84
C MET A 92 13.84 -1.82 8.31
N ASN A 93 12.76 -2.37 8.88
CA ASN A 93 12.81 -2.90 10.24
C ASN A 93 13.69 -4.16 10.31
N GLY A 94 13.69 -5.01 9.27
CA GLY A 94 14.62 -6.15 9.18
C GLY A 94 16.09 -5.73 9.15
N LEU A 95 16.45 -4.72 8.35
CA LEU A 95 17.79 -4.14 8.31
C LEU A 95 18.18 -3.53 9.66
N THR A 96 17.29 -2.75 10.27
CA THR A 96 17.49 -2.18 11.61
C THR A 96 17.74 -3.28 12.65
N PHE A 97 17.01 -4.39 12.59
CA PHE A 97 17.25 -5.53 13.48
C PHE A 97 18.62 -6.17 13.28
N LEU A 98 19.05 -6.34 12.02
CA LEU A 98 20.35 -6.94 11.69
C LEU A 98 21.52 -6.06 12.16
N GLU A 99 21.35 -4.75 12.09
CA GLU A 99 22.38 -3.78 12.45
C GLU A 99 22.51 -3.58 13.96
N TYR A 100 21.39 -3.38 14.66
CA TYR A 100 21.38 -3.09 16.10
C TYR A 100 21.14 -4.31 16.98
N GLY A 101 20.88 -5.49 16.40
CA GLY A 101 20.66 -6.76 17.10
C GLY A 101 19.33 -6.86 17.86
N SER A 102 18.49 -5.81 17.84
CA SER A 102 17.19 -5.78 18.51
C SER A 102 16.25 -4.76 17.85
N LEU A 103 14.95 -4.92 18.08
CA LEU A 103 13.93 -3.95 17.69
C LEU A 103 13.05 -3.59 18.89
N PRO A 104 12.59 -2.33 19.00
CA PRO A 104 11.50 -2.01 19.90
C PRO A 104 10.22 -2.77 19.48
N TRP A 105 9.27 -2.94 20.40
CA TRP A 105 7.97 -3.57 20.12
C TRP A 105 7.28 -2.97 18.88
N THR A 106 7.39 -1.66 18.69
CA THR A 106 6.83 -0.94 17.54
C THR A 106 7.42 -1.41 16.22
N GLY A 107 8.71 -1.79 16.17
CA GLY A 107 9.33 -2.35 14.97
C GLY A 107 8.70 -3.68 14.55
N TYR A 108 8.44 -4.58 15.52
CA TYR A 108 7.73 -5.83 15.24
C TYR A 108 6.28 -5.59 14.82
N MET A 109 5.61 -4.64 15.46
CA MET A 109 4.26 -4.22 15.05
C MET A 109 4.26 -3.69 13.61
N LEU A 110 5.26 -2.89 13.22
CA LEU A 110 5.40 -2.37 11.86
C LEU A 110 5.62 -3.51 10.86
N ILE A 111 6.53 -4.45 11.14
CA ILE A 111 6.76 -5.64 10.29
C ILE A 111 5.45 -6.39 10.04
N ILE A 112 4.69 -6.72 11.09
CA ILE A 112 3.47 -7.53 10.96
C ILE A 112 2.38 -6.74 10.22
N SER A 113 2.13 -5.49 10.61
CA SER A 113 1.08 -4.66 10.02
C SER A 113 1.36 -4.33 8.56
N HIS A 114 2.60 -3.99 8.20
CA HIS A 114 2.99 -3.64 6.84
C HIS A 114 3.12 -4.88 5.96
N GLY A 115 3.55 -6.02 6.51
CA GLY A 115 3.45 -7.31 5.83
C GLY A 115 2.00 -7.64 5.46
N ALA A 116 1.06 -7.40 6.37
CA ALA A 116 -0.37 -7.56 6.08
C ALA A 116 -0.86 -6.59 5.00
N MET A 117 -0.39 -5.34 4.97
CA MET A 117 -0.68 -4.38 3.90
C MET A 117 -0.23 -4.89 2.53
N ALA A 118 1.02 -5.36 2.41
CA ALA A 118 1.53 -5.91 1.16
C ALA A 118 0.69 -7.09 0.65
N VAL A 119 0.30 -7.99 1.57
CA VAL A 119 -0.58 -9.12 1.27
C VAL A 119 -1.97 -8.66 0.83
N GLN A 120 -2.56 -7.65 1.48
CA GLN A 120 -3.88 -7.10 1.09
C GLN A 120 -3.88 -6.57 -0.35
N GLY A 121 -2.81 -5.86 -0.74
CA GLY A 121 -2.65 -5.36 -2.11
C GLY A 121 -2.77 -6.48 -3.16
N LEU A 122 -2.14 -7.63 -2.89
CA LEU A 122 -2.18 -8.81 -3.78
C LEU A 122 -3.52 -9.56 -3.71
N LEU A 123 -4.07 -9.76 -2.52
CA LEU A 123 -5.31 -10.52 -2.32
C LEU A 123 -6.51 -9.90 -3.04
N TYR A 124 -6.56 -8.58 -3.11
CA TYR A 124 -7.67 -7.86 -3.75
C TYR A 124 -7.46 -7.56 -5.24
N ALA A 125 -6.29 -7.89 -5.81
CA ALA A 125 -6.01 -7.74 -7.23
C ALA A 125 -7.07 -8.32 -8.18
N PRO A 126 -7.70 -9.49 -7.91
CA PRO A 126 -8.75 -10.03 -8.77
C PRO A 126 -10.05 -9.21 -8.83
N TYR A 127 -10.24 -8.25 -7.91
CA TYR A 127 -11.47 -7.46 -7.80
C TYR A 127 -11.31 -6.02 -8.30
N TYR A 128 -10.09 -5.62 -8.66
CA TYR A 128 -9.81 -4.31 -9.22
C TYR A 128 -10.21 -4.24 -10.70
N ALA A 129 -10.68 -3.07 -11.13
CA ALA A 129 -10.99 -2.74 -12.52
C ALA A 129 -9.91 -1.81 -13.12
N ILE A 130 -8.65 -2.13 -12.82
CA ILE A 130 -7.47 -1.38 -13.25
C ILE A 130 -7.24 -1.59 -14.76
N ARG A 131 -6.67 -0.56 -15.39
CA ARG A 131 -6.24 -0.52 -16.79
C ARG A 131 -4.93 0.25 -16.83
N LEU A 132 -4.18 0.13 -17.91
CA LEU A 132 -2.88 0.78 -18.08
C LEU A 132 -2.87 2.27 -17.69
N ARG A 133 -3.90 3.04 -18.09
CA ARG A 133 -4.00 4.49 -17.73
C ARG A 133 -4.02 4.74 -16.22
N HIS A 134 -4.63 3.85 -15.43
CA HIS A 134 -4.70 3.99 -13.98
C HIS A 134 -3.34 3.66 -13.35
N ILE A 135 -2.63 2.68 -13.90
CA ILE A 135 -1.27 2.32 -13.50
C ILE A 135 -0.31 3.47 -13.81
N ILE A 136 -0.42 4.12 -14.96
CA ILE A 136 0.44 5.27 -15.32
C ILE A 136 0.31 6.39 -14.26
N VAL A 137 -0.92 6.73 -13.85
CA VAL A 137 -1.14 7.74 -12.79
C VAL A 137 -0.51 7.31 -11.48
N ALA A 138 -0.74 6.07 -11.05
CA ALA A 138 -0.17 5.56 -9.81
C ALA A 138 1.37 5.43 -9.87
N ALA A 139 1.94 5.13 -11.04
CA ALA A 139 3.38 5.08 -11.27
C ALA A 139 4.01 6.46 -11.16
N VAL A 140 3.41 7.49 -11.79
CA VAL A 140 3.86 8.88 -11.65
C VAL A 140 3.82 9.31 -10.18
N TRP A 141 2.72 9.03 -9.48
CA TRP A 141 2.62 9.30 -8.04
C TRP A 141 3.75 8.64 -7.25
N THR A 142 3.94 7.32 -7.44
CA THR A 142 4.87 6.52 -6.65
C THR A 142 6.33 6.90 -6.90
N LEU A 143 6.71 7.10 -8.16
CA LEU A 143 8.07 7.52 -8.52
C LEU A 143 8.34 8.97 -8.16
N HIS A 144 7.33 9.84 -8.20
CA HIS A 144 7.47 11.22 -7.72
C HIS A 144 7.70 11.25 -6.20
N ASN A 145 7.01 10.39 -5.44
CA ASN A 145 7.27 10.22 -4.02
C ASN A 145 8.70 9.72 -3.76
N ASP A 146 9.26 8.79 -4.55
CA ASP A 146 10.68 8.39 -4.41
C ASP A 146 11.63 9.60 -4.54
N VAL A 147 11.34 10.53 -5.45
CA VAL A 147 12.12 11.76 -5.60
C VAL A 147 11.97 12.66 -4.37
N ILE A 148 10.76 12.82 -3.85
CA ILE A 148 10.51 13.61 -2.63
C ILE A 148 11.26 13.03 -1.44
N ASP A 149 11.23 11.71 -1.27
CA ASP A 149 11.85 11.04 -0.14
C ASP A 149 13.38 11.18 -0.15
N TYR A 150 14.02 10.92 -1.29
CA TYR A 150 15.49 10.75 -1.35
C TYR A 150 16.25 11.90 -2.02
N VAL A 151 15.58 12.74 -2.82
CA VAL A 151 16.20 13.96 -3.41
C VAL A 151 15.88 15.20 -2.58
N PHE A 152 14.67 15.27 -2.00
CA PHE A 152 14.26 16.36 -1.11
C PHE A 152 14.31 15.99 0.38
N GLU A 153 14.88 14.82 0.70
CA GLU A 153 15.16 14.36 2.07
C GLU A 153 13.91 14.35 2.97
N GLN A 154 12.75 13.98 2.39
CA GLN A 154 11.49 13.87 3.12
C GLN A 154 11.13 12.42 3.52
N MET A 155 12.08 11.49 3.41
CA MET A 155 11.91 10.08 3.77
C MET A 155 11.50 9.86 5.24
N PRO A 156 10.88 8.72 5.59
CA PRO A 156 10.57 8.37 6.97
C PRO A 156 11.82 8.25 7.85
N VAL A 157 11.72 8.68 9.10
CA VAL A 157 12.85 8.67 10.04
C VAL A 157 13.10 7.25 10.58
N TYR A 158 14.17 6.61 10.10
CA TYR A 158 14.75 5.40 10.69
C TYR A 158 16.25 5.60 10.96
N PRO A 159 16.80 5.08 12.07
CA PRO A 159 18.24 5.17 12.35
C PRO A 159 19.11 4.61 11.22
N ALA A 160 18.76 3.42 10.70
CA ALA A 160 19.50 2.76 9.61
C ALA A 160 19.43 3.50 8.26
N ILE A 161 18.44 4.39 8.06
CA ILE A 161 18.29 5.12 6.79
C ILE A 161 19.34 6.21 6.63
N VAL A 162 19.69 6.89 7.73
CA VAL A 162 20.61 8.04 7.69
C VAL A 162 22.01 7.63 7.24
N GLU A 163 22.44 6.42 7.57
CA GLU A 163 23.78 5.93 7.22
C GLU A 163 23.88 5.34 5.79
N HIS A 164 22.74 5.03 5.16
CA HIS A 164 22.68 4.28 3.90
C HIS A 164 21.68 4.87 2.89
N MET A 165 21.49 6.19 2.92
CA MET A 165 20.45 6.88 2.15
C MET A 165 20.49 6.58 0.64
N ASP A 166 21.68 6.59 0.02
CA ASP A 166 21.83 6.33 -1.42
C ASP A 166 21.43 4.90 -1.79
N GLN A 167 21.87 3.92 -1.00
CA GLN A 167 21.56 2.50 -1.24
C GLN A 167 20.07 2.23 -1.04
N ILE A 168 19.47 2.84 -0.01
CA ILE A 168 18.06 2.69 0.32
C ILE A 168 17.19 3.41 -0.71
N GLY A 169 17.60 4.58 -1.19
CA GLY A 169 16.92 5.27 -2.29
C GLY A 169 16.94 4.45 -3.58
N TYR A 170 18.09 3.88 -3.93
CA TYR A 170 18.22 3.00 -5.10
C TYR A 170 17.37 1.73 -4.96
N PHE A 171 17.36 1.10 -3.78
CA PHE A 171 16.48 -0.02 -3.47
C PHE A 171 15.00 0.37 -3.60
N THR A 172 14.61 1.53 -3.05
CA THR A 172 13.23 2.00 -3.05
C THR A 172 12.73 2.26 -4.46
N PHE A 173 13.55 2.86 -5.32
CA PHE A 173 13.23 3.03 -6.74
C PHE A 173 12.94 1.69 -7.43
N TRP A 174 13.82 0.70 -7.27
CA TRP A 174 13.59 -0.61 -7.90
C TRP A 174 12.41 -1.37 -7.30
N LEU A 175 12.14 -1.18 -6.00
CA LEU A 175 10.93 -1.69 -5.36
C LEU A 175 9.68 -1.05 -5.97
N SER A 176 9.68 0.26 -6.21
CA SER A 176 8.59 0.97 -6.92
C SER A 176 8.37 0.37 -8.31
N ILE A 177 9.44 0.17 -9.09
CA ILE A 177 9.37 -0.47 -10.42
C ILE A 177 8.78 -1.89 -10.33
N LEU A 178 9.21 -2.68 -9.36
CA LEU A 178 8.69 -4.03 -9.12
C LEU A 178 7.19 -4.01 -8.78
N CYS A 179 6.75 -3.11 -7.90
CA CYS A 179 5.35 -2.97 -7.52
C CYS A 179 4.48 -2.51 -8.69
N ILE A 180 4.96 -1.56 -9.51
CA ILE A 180 4.28 -1.12 -10.74
C ILE A 180 4.15 -2.28 -11.74
N GLY A 181 5.24 -3.00 -11.99
CA GLY A 181 5.24 -4.17 -12.89
C GLY A 181 4.33 -5.29 -12.41
N THR A 182 4.29 -5.54 -11.10
CA THR A 182 3.37 -6.50 -10.48
C THR A 182 1.92 -6.09 -10.67
N ALA A 183 1.59 -4.82 -10.43
CA ALA A 183 0.24 -4.30 -10.65
C ALA A 183 -0.19 -4.40 -12.12
N TYR A 184 0.71 -4.11 -13.07
CA TYR A 184 0.48 -4.29 -14.50
C TYR A 184 0.19 -5.76 -14.86
N PHE A 185 1.06 -6.67 -14.44
CA PHE A 185 0.88 -8.10 -14.70
C PHE A 185 -0.45 -8.63 -14.14
N LEU A 186 -0.80 -8.25 -12.91
CA LEU A 186 -2.07 -8.66 -12.30
C LEU A 186 -3.27 -8.03 -13.01
N SER A 187 -3.19 -6.76 -13.41
CA SER A 187 -4.24 -6.08 -14.16
C SER A 187 -4.51 -6.78 -15.49
N GLU A 188 -3.48 -7.14 -16.26
CA GLU A 188 -3.65 -7.87 -17.53
C GLU A 188 -4.25 -9.26 -17.30
N LYS A 189 -3.76 -9.98 -16.28
CA LYS A 189 -4.25 -11.32 -15.92
C LYS A 189 -5.76 -11.34 -15.59
N PHE A 190 -6.26 -10.32 -14.89
CA PHE A 190 -7.66 -10.27 -14.43
C PHE A 190 -8.58 -9.45 -15.34
N THR A 191 -8.04 -8.61 -16.24
CA THR A 191 -8.85 -7.92 -17.26
C THR A 191 -9.12 -8.83 -18.47
N GLY A 192 -8.22 -9.77 -18.77
CA GLY A 192 -8.39 -10.76 -19.85
C GLY A 192 -9.22 -12.00 -19.48
N GLY A 193 -9.56 -12.19 -18.20
CA GLY A 193 -10.44 -13.25 -17.71
C GLY A 193 -11.73 -12.65 -17.14
N SER A 194 -12.86 -13.31 -17.35
CA SER A 194 -14.18 -12.85 -16.87
C SER A 194 -14.13 -12.32 -15.42
N ASN A 195 -14.36 -11.02 -15.27
CA ASN A 195 -14.33 -10.32 -14.00
C ASN A 195 -15.41 -10.91 -13.07
N PRO A 196 -15.07 -11.52 -11.92
CA PRO A 196 -16.05 -12.19 -11.05
C PRO A 196 -17.12 -11.23 -10.48
N SER A 197 -16.80 -9.93 -10.46
CA SER A 197 -17.63 -8.86 -9.91
C SER A 197 -19.02 -8.74 -10.56
N SER A 198 -19.17 -9.09 -11.84
CA SER A 198 -20.47 -9.01 -12.53
C SER A 198 -21.42 -10.17 -12.20
N SER A 199 -20.99 -11.17 -11.43
CA SER A 199 -21.79 -12.39 -11.17
C SER A 199 -22.11 -12.63 -9.69
N LEU A 200 -21.49 -11.87 -8.78
CA LEU A 200 -21.61 -12.09 -7.34
C LEU A 200 -22.64 -11.16 -6.66
N ILE A 201 -23.09 -10.11 -7.36
CA ILE A 201 -24.02 -9.11 -6.81
C ILE A 201 -25.50 -9.53 -7.04
N ASP A 202 -25.79 -10.31 -8.08
CA ASP A 202 -27.17 -10.71 -8.42
C ASP A 202 -27.73 -11.93 -7.66
N SER A 203 -27.04 -12.38 -6.60
CA SER A 203 -27.45 -13.58 -5.85
C SER A 203 -27.79 -13.37 -4.37
N LYS A 204 -28.14 -12.13 -3.99
CA LYS A 204 -28.71 -11.84 -2.66
C LYS A 204 -29.92 -10.93 -2.72
#